data_AF-A0A9J6G2E7-F1
#
_entry.id   AF-A0A9J6G2E7-F1
#
_cell.length_a   1.000
_cell.length_b   1.000
_cell.length_c   1.000
_cell.angle_alpha   90.00
_cell.angle_beta   90.00
_cell.angle_gamma   90.00
#
_symmetry.space_group_name_H-M   'P 1'
#
loop_
_entity.id
_entity.type
_entity.pdbx_description
1 polymer ?
#
loop_
_entity_poly.entity_id
_entity_poly.type
_entity_poly.pdbx_seq_one_letter_code
_entity_poly.pdbx_strand_id
1 'polypeptide(L)'
;MPTCFAPGCKSGYRNGYSTSRHFFGPPNDPTEFKRWEQALHRKDKKLTAKCKVCDIDFEDDEIVKHYHHVVAGQEILIARGKWELAPGAIPRLFPALPPHISTPKLS
;
A
#
# COMPACT_ATOMS: atom_id res chain seq x y z
N MET A 1 -0.54 16.06 -4.41
CA MET A 1 -0.07 14.69 -4.13
C MET A 1 -0.75 14.21 -2.85
N PRO A 2 -1.36 13.02 -2.81
CA PRO A 2 -1.92 12.50 -1.57
C PRO A 2 -0.82 12.28 -0.51
N THR A 3 -1.17 12.39 0.76
CA THR A 3 -0.30 12.02 1.89
C THR A 3 -0.55 10.59 2.31
N CYS A 4 0.50 9.82 2.60
CA CYS A 4 0.35 8.47 3.08
C CYS A 4 -0.33 8.45 4.46
N PHE A 5 -1.28 7.54 4.63
CA PHE A 5 -2.01 7.30 5.86
C PHE A 5 -1.26 6.36 6.81
N ALA A 6 -0.30 5.57 6.33
CA ALA A 6 0.48 4.67 7.18
C ALA A 6 1.14 5.40 8.35
N PRO A 7 1.17 4.78 9.54
CA PRO A 7 1.75 5.39 10.73
C PRO A 7 3.24 5.72 10.50
N GLY A 8 3.66 6.92 10.89
CA GLY A 8 5.04 7.41 10.74
C GLY A 8 5.47 7.76 9.30
N CYS A 9 4.73 7.32 8.28
CA CYS A 9 5.11 7.54 6.89
C CYS A 9 5.01 9.02 6.48
N LYS A 10 6.09 9.55 5.89
CA LYS A 10 6.19 10.95 5.43
C LYS A 10 6.03 11.11 3.91
N SER A 11 5.74 10.04 3.17
CA SER A 11 5.44 10.10 1.73
C SER A 11 4.24 11.01 1.46
N GLY A 12 4.36 11.92 0.49
CA GLY A 12 3.29 12.87 0.15
C GLY A 12 3.33 14.21 0.89
N TYR A 13 4.12 14.34 1.96
CA TYR A 13 4.31 15.60 2.66
C TYR A 13 5.34 16.49 1.93
N ARG A 14 5.21 17.81 2.05
CA ARG A 14 6.06 18.82 1.37
C ARG A 14 7.57 18.62 1.60
N ASN A 15 7.94 18.05 2.75
CA ASN A 15 9.34 17.79 3.15
C ASN A 15 9.65 16.28 3.21
N GLY A 16 8.78 15.42 2.68
CA GLY A 16 9.02 13.99 2.58
C GLY A 16 9.95 13.63 1.43
N TYR A 17 10.66 12.50 1.54
CA TYR A 17 11.56 12.01 0.49
C TYR A 17 10.88 12.03 -0.89
N SER A 18 11.50 12.75 -1.81
CA SER A 18 11.01 13.12 -3.14
C SER A 18 11.16 11.98 -4.17
N THR A 19 10.73 10.76 -3.84
CA THR A 19 10.54 9.72 -4.86
C THR A 19 9.08 9.70 -5.27
N SER A 20 8.81 9.62 -6.58
CA SER A 20 7.46 9.43 -7.09
C SER A 20 6.89 8.15 -6.49
N ARG A 21 5.90 8.28 -5.59
CA ARG A 21 5.24 7.15 -4.93
C ARG A 21 3.97 6.76 -5.65
N HIS A 22 3.65 5.48 -5.62
CA HIS A 22 2.33 4.98 -6.01
C HIS A 22 1.46 4.90 -4.77
N PHE A 23 0.22 5.39 -4.89
CA PHE A 23 -0.71 5.48 -3.77
C PHE A 23 -1.96 4.65 -4.04
N PHE A 24 -2.32 3.82 -3.07
CA PHE A 24 -3.44 2.89 -3.12
C PHE A 24 -4.51 3.31 -2.14
N GLY A 25 -5.78 3.18 -2.54
CA GLY A 25 -6.91 3.35 -1.62
C GLY A 25 -7.22 2.04 -0.91
N PRO A 26 -7.84 2.10 0.29
CA PRO A 26 -8.33 0.90 0.93
C PRO A 26 -9.39 0.22 0.05
N PRO A 27 -9.52 -1.11 0.14
CA PRO A 27 -10.49 -1.88 -0.63
C PRO A 27 -11.92 -1.50 -0.23
N ASN A 28 -12.85 -1.59 -1.18
CA ASN A 28 -14.27 -1.36 -0.92
C ASN A 28 -14.93 -2.52 -0.18
N ASP A 29 -14.35 -3.73 -0.28
CA ASP A 29 -14.83 -4.89 0.46
C ASP A 29 -14.70 -4.63 1.98
N PRO A 30 -15.78 -4.76 2.76
CA PRO A 30 -15.75 -4.44 4.19
C PRO A 30 -14.77 -5.30 5.00
N THR A 31 -14.55 -6.56 4.61
CA THR A 31 -13.66 -7.48 5.31
C THR A 31 -12.21 -7.07 5.10
N GLU A 32 -11.82 -6.83 3.85
CA GLU A 32 -10.48 -6.36 3.52
C GLU A 32 -10.24 -4.93 4.04
N PHE A 33 -11.27 -4.07 4.04
CA PHE A 33 -11.17 -2.72 4.63
C PHE A 33 -10.85 -2.80 6.11
N LYS A 34 -11.52 -3.70 6.85
CA LYS A 34 -11.26 -3.93 8.27
C LYS A 34 -9.85 -4.46 8.52
N ARG A 35 -9.34 -5.34 7.64
CA ARG A 35 -7.94 -5.80 7.72
C ARG A 35 -6.94 -4.65 7.56
N TRP A 36 -7.19 -3.73 6.62
CA TRP A 36 -6.38 -2.52 6.49
C TRP A 36 -6.44 -1.64 7.73
N GLU A 37 -7.64 -1.41 8.26
CA GLU A 37 -7.82 -0.61 9.48
C GLU A 37 -7.06 -1.21 10.67
N GLN A 38 -7.14 -2.53 10.84
CA GLN A 38 -6.43 -3.27 11.88
C GLN A 38 -4.90 -3.20 11.70
N ALA A 39 -4.40 -3.40 10.48
CA ALA A 39 -2.98 -3.38 10.18
C ALA A 39 -2.36 -1.99 10.38
N LEU A 40 -3.06 -0.93 9.94
CA LEU A 40 -2.60 0.45 10.09
C LEU A 40 -2.64 0.94 11.55
N HIS A 41 -3.52 0.35 12.38
CA HIS A 41 -3.64 0.53 13.83
C HIS A 41 -3.55 1.99 14.32
N ARG A 42 -4.11 2.94 13.57
CA ARG A 42 -4.06 4.36 13.94
C ARG A 42 -5.14 4.72 14.95
N LYS A 43 -4.72 5.17 16.14
CA LYS A 43 -5.62 5.70 17.18
C LYS A 43 -5.98 7.16 16.97
N ASP A 44 -5.12 7.91 16.27
CA ASP A 44 -5.27 9.35 16.07
C ASP A 44 -6.17 9.72 14.89
N LYS A 45 -6.38 8.81 13.93
CA LYS A 45 -7.17 9.04 12.70
C LYS A 45 -7.89 7.76 12.27
N LYS A 46 -9.15 7.90 11.84
CA LYS A 46 -9.94 6.80 11.27
C LYS A 46 -9.60 6.58 9.80
N LEU A 47 -9.56 5.32 9.37
CA LEU A 47 -9.43 4.97 7.96
C LEU A 47 -10.74 5.33 7.23
N THR A 48 -10.63 5.88 6.02
CA THR A 48 -11.77 6.17 5.15
C THR A 48 -11.42 5.83 3.71
N ALA A 49 -12.42 5.69 2.82
CA ALA A 49 -12.20 5.45 1.39
C ALA A 49 -11.34 6.53 0.69
N LYS A 50 -11.24 7.73 1.28
CA LYS A 50 -10.42 8.84 0.75
C LYS A 50 -8.94 8.72 1.14
N CYS A 51 -8.63 7.94 2.17
CA CYS A 51 -7.26 7.71 2.62
C CYS A 51 -6.45 6.97 1.56
N LYS A 52 -5.13 7.16 1.60
CA LYS A 52 -4.18 6.53 0.68
C LYS A 52 -2.98 5.98 1.44
N VAL A 53 -2.48 4.82 1.02
CA VAL A 53 -1.25 4.21 1.53
C VAL A 53 -0.28 4.06 0.36
N CYS A 54 1.02 4.32 0.56
CA CYS A 54 2.00 4.25 -0.53
C CYS A 54 2.62 2.85 -0.66
N ASP A 55 3.27 2.62 -1.81
CA ASP A 55 3.93 1.37 -2.19
C ASP A 55 4.88 0.77 -1.15
N ILE A 56 5.60 1.59 -0.39
CA ILE A 56 6.57 1.05 0.61
C ILE A 56 5.96 0.35 1.81
N ASP A 57 4.65 0.53 2.01
CA ASP A 57 3.98 -0.08 3.15
C ASP A 57 3.49 -1.50 2.81
N PHE A 58 3.64 -1.95 1.56
CA PHE A 58 3.26 -3.28 1.05
C PHE A 58 4.48 -4.09 0.61
N GLU A 59 4.34 -5.42 0.59
CA GLU A 59 5.37 -6.28 -0.01
C GLU A 59 5.44 -6.05 -1.54
N ASP A 60 6.61 -6.27 -2.13
CA ASP A 60 6.82 -6.00 -3.55
C ASP A 60 5.99 -6.91 -4.46
N ASP A 61 5.79 -8.17 -4.03
CA ASP A 61 5.02 -9.20 -4.73
C ASP A 61 3.50 -8.97 -4.63
N GLU A 62 3.05 -8.18 -3.67
CA GLU A 62 1.67 -7.71 -3.56
C GLU A 62 1.36 -6.54 -4.50
N ILE A 63 2.36 -6.02 -5.22
CA ILE A 63 2.20 -4.89 -6.13
C ILE A 63 2.27 -5.36 -7.59
N VAL A 64 1.17 -5.19 -8.31
CA VAL A 64 1.07 -5.47 -9.74
C VAL A 64 1.64 -4.28 -10.53
N LYS A 65 2.91 -4.43 -10.95
CA LYS A 65 3.68 -3.40 -11.69
C LYS A 65 3.64 -3.57 -13.21
N HIS A 66 3.22 -4.72 -13.71
CA HIS A 66 3.17 -5.04 -15.14
C HIS A 66 1.79 -5.58 -15.51
N TYR A 67 1.32 -5.28 -16.72
CA TYR A 67 0.29 -6.09 -17.37
C TYR A 67 0.96 -7.36 -17.92
N HIS A 68 0.36 -8.51 -17.63
CA HIS A 68 0.77 -9.78 -18.20
C HIS A 68 -0.12 -10.12 -19.39
N HIS A 69 0.49 -10.35 -20.54
CA HIS A 69 -0.20 -10.74 -21.77
C HIS A 69 0.48 -11.96 -22.37
N VAL A 70 -0.31 -12.85 -22.96
CA VAL A 70 0.20 -13.94 -23.79
C VAL A 70 -0.19 -13.65 -25.24
N VAL A 71 0.80 -13.44 -26.11
CA VAL A 71 0.60 -13.17 -27.54
C VAL A 71 1.35 -14.23 -28.33
N ALA A 72 0.62 -15.01 -29.13
CA ALA A 72 1.18 -16.13 -29.90
C ALA A 72 2.00 -17.13 -29.05
N GLY A 73 1.59 -17.36 -27.80
CA GLY A 73 2.28 -18.26 -26.86
C GLY A 73 3.50 -17.65 -26.16
N GLN A 74 3.86 -16.40 -26.46
CA GLN A 74 4.91 -15.68 -25.77
C GLN A 74 4.34 -14.78 -24.67
N GLU A 75 4.94 -14.83 -23.48
CA GLU A 75 4.63 -13.91 -22.39
C GLU A 75 5.25 -12.53 -22.65
N ILE A 76 4.44 -11.49 -22.49
CA ILE A 76 4.83 -10.09 -22.63
C ILE A 76 4.43 -9.36 -21.34
N LEU A 77 5.41 -8.72 -20.71
CA LEU A 77 5.22 -7.84 -19.56
C LEU A 77 5.29 -6.39 -20.00
N ILE A 78 4.21 -5.64 -19.78
CA ILE A 78 4.14 -4.22 -20.10
C ILE A 78 4.07 -3.43 -18.79
N ALA A 79 5.04 -2.54 -18.54
CA ALA A 79 5.07 -1.74 -17.32
C ALA A 79 3.81 -0.87 -17.19
N ARG A 80 3.24 -0.83 -15.99
CA ARG A 80 2.02 -0.05 -15.70
C ARG A 80 2.42 1.36 -15.30
N GLY A 81 1.80 2.36 -15.92
CA GLY A 81 1.94 3.75 -15.48
C GLY A 81 1.34 4.00 -14.09
N LYS A 82 0.37 3.19 -13.69
CA LYS A 82 -0.19 3.17 -12.34
C LYS A 82 -0.21 1.73 -11.83
N TRP A 83 0.53 1.47 -10.76
CA TRP A 83 0.53 0.17 -10.10
C TRP A 83 -0.82 -0.10 -9.43
N GLU A 84 -1.11 -1.37 -9.19
CA GLU A 84 -2.26 -1.84 -8.39
C GLU A 84 -1.77 -2.81 -7.33
N LEU A 85 -2.65 -3.10 -6.39
CA LEU A 85 -2.43 -4.14 -5.41
C LEU A 85 -3.03 -5.45 -5.90
N ALA A 86 -2.34 -6.54 -5.63
CA ALA A 86 -2.87 -7.87 -5.76
C ALA A 86 -4.08 -8.06 -4.81
N PRO A 87 -5.03 -8.95 -5.14
CA PRO A 87 -6.13 -9.29 -4.24
C PRO A 87 -5.61 -9.73 -2.86
N GLY A 88 -6.18 -9.16 -1.80
CA GLY A 88 -5.80 -9.48 -0.41
C GLY A 88 -4.52 -8.82 0.09
N ALA A 89 -3.91 -7.90 -0.68
CA ALA A 89 -2.75 -7.14 -0.21
C ALA A 89 -3.08 -6.31 1.04
N ILE A 90 -2.19 -6.34 2.04
CA ILE A 90 -2.36 -5.64 3.32
C ILE A 90 -1.08 -4.85 3.64
N PRO A 91 -1.19 -3.56 4.00
CA PRO A 91 -0.01 -2.79 4.39
C PRO A 91 0.55 -3.32 5.71
N ARG A 92 1.82 -3.75 5.72
CA ARG A 92 2.44 -4.43 6.86
C ARG A 92 3.89 -4.03 7.16
N LEU A 93 4.57 -3.38 6.21
CA LEU A 93 6.01 -3.12 6.33
C LEU A 93 6.34 -1.96 7.26
N PHE A 94 5.58 -0.87 7.15
CA PHE A 94 5.72 0.37 7.94
C PHE A 94 7.17 0.77 8.27
N PRO A 95 8.06 0.94 7.26
CA PRO A 95 9.49 1.13 7.47
C PRO A 95 9.85 2.44 8.20
N ALA A 96 8.89 3.37 8.32
CA ALA A 96 9.05 4.60 9.07
C ALA A 96 8.85 4.42 10.60
N LEU A 97 8.41 3.25 11.06
CA LEU A 97 8.27 2.93 12.46
C LEU A 97 9.51 2.19 13.01
N PRO A 98 9.83 2.36 14.30
CA PRO A 98 10.83 1.53 14.95
C PRO A 98 10.48 0.03 14.90
N PRO A 99 11.47 -0.88 14.81
CA PRO A 99 11.23 -2.33 14.66
C PRO A 99 10.38 -2.99 15.75
N HIS A 100 10.32 -2.38 16.94
CA HIS A 100 9.56 -2.88 18.08
C HIS A 100 8.07 -2.51 18.04
N ILE A 101 7.64 -1.70 17.07
CA ILE A 101 6.24 -1.26 16.88
C ILE A 101 5.65 -1.84 15.58
N SER A 102 6.48 -2.27 14.62
CA SER A 102 6.06 -2.69 13.28
C SER A 102 5.49 -4.12 13.19
N THR A 103 5.48 -4.91 14.26
CA THR A 103 4.92 -6.27 14.23
C THR A 103 3.43 -6.28 14.59
N PRO A 104 2.52 -6.65 13.66
CA PRO A 104 1.14 -6.92 14.02
C PRO A 104 1.11 -8.15 14.93
N LYS A 105 0.52 -8.02 16.12
CA LYS A 105 0.10 -9.20 16.88
C LYS A 105 -1.11 -9.79 16.17
N LEU A 106 -0.89 -10.73 15.27
CA LEU A 106 -1.94 -11.64 14.81
C LEU A 106 -2.30 -12.52 16.00
N SER A 107 -3.40 -12.19 16.67
CA SER A 107 -4.06 -13.03 17.68
C SER A 107 -5.20 -13.80 17.05
#